data_AF-A0A7S2IMI6-F1
#
_entry.id   AF-A0A7S2IMI6-F1
#
_cell.length_a   1.000
_cell.length_b   1.000
_cell.length_c   1.000
_cell.angle_alpha   90.00
_cell.angle_beta   90.00
_cell.angle_gamma   90.00
#
_symmetry.space_group_name_H-M   'P 1'
#
loop_
_entity.id
_entity.type
_entity.pdbx_description
1 polymer ?
#
loop_
_entity_poly.entity_id
_entity_poly.type
_entity_poly.pdbx_seq_one_letter_code
_entity_poly.pdbx_strand_id
1 'polypeptide(L)'
;VLIVHPFEDTMRQQLARGSESYWGELGPQVLPSSATYKFVKPPVSLAGASREQDVWPAALARLVRDVEAVGDFDIALLSCGGLGMLLAAHIHQHLKRTAFYIGGALQLFFGVMGTRWMDLTKDKAGVYGALGRSYASHRANWTRPKAAERPKDANKVENGAYW
;
A
#
# COMPACT_ATOMS: atom_id res chain seq x y z
N VAL A 1 -12.87 -4.21 4.32
CA VAL A 1 -11.89 -3.29 3.68
C VAL A 1 -11.08 -4.03 2.63
N LEU A 2 -11.08 -3.55 1.39
CA LEU A 2 -10.21 -4.04 0.32
C LEU A 2 -8.91 -3.21 0.29
N ILE A 3 -7.76 -3.89 0.20
CA ILE A 3 -6.44 -3.28 0.08
C ILE A 3 -5.85 -3.65 -1.29
N VAL A 4 -5.55 -2.66 -2.12
CA VAL A 4 -4.88 -2.86 -3.40
C VAL A 4 -3.46 -2.32 -3.29
N HIS A 5 -2.47 -3.19 -3.13
CA HIS A 5 -1.08 -2.80 -2.90
C HIS A 5 -0.07 -3.84 -3.43
N PRO A 6 1.09 -3.43 -3.99
CA PRO A 6 2.14 -4.35 -4.43
C PRO A 6 2.76 -5.22 -3.33
N PHE A 7 2.65 -4.77 -2.08
CA PHE A 7 3.31 -5.35 -0.90
C PHE A 7 2.37 -6.26 -0.09
N GLU A 8 1.51 -7.00 -0.80
CA GLU A 8 0.50 -7.88 -0.20
C GLU A 8 1.11 -8.82 0.85
N ASP A 9 2.21 -9.49 0.53
CA ASP A 9 2.80 -10.51 1.40
C ASP A 9 3.41 -9.89 2.66
N THR A 10 3.98 -8.69 2.55
CA THR A 10 4.50 -7.94 3.71
C THR A 10 3.35 -7.40 4.56
N MET A 11 2.32 -6.81 3.94
CA MET A 11 1.18 -6.22 4.64
C MET A 11 0.36 -7.27 5.37
N ARG A 12 0.13 -8.44 4.77
CA ARG A 12 -0.55 -9.56 5.44
C ARG A 12 0.23 -10.02 6.67
N GLN A 13 1.55 -10.12 6.57
CA GLN A 13 2.41 -10.50 7.69
C GLN A 13 2.35 -9.47 8.82
N GLN A 14 2.35 -8.17 8.50
CA GLN A 14 2.23 -7.11 9.51
C GLN A 14 0.84 -7.10 10.15
N LEU A 15 -0.22 -7.21 9.34
CA LEU A 15 -1.59 -7.25 9.83
C LEU A 15 -1.82 -8.42 10.80
N ALA A 16 -1.22 -9.59 10.54
CA ALA A 16 -1.30 -10.76 11.42
C ALA A 16 -0.63 -10.55 12.79
N ARG A 17 0.27 -9.57 12.92
CA ARG A 17 0.90 -9.19 14.21
C ARG A 17 0.04 -8.21 15.02
N GLY A 18 -1.05 -7.71 14.44
CA GLY A 18 -1.84 -6.62 15.02
C GLY A 18 -1.21 -5.25 14.73
N SER A 19 -2.07 -4.29 14.39
CA SER A 19 -1.68 -2.91 14.06
C SER A 19 -1.01 -2.18 15.24
N GLU A 20 -1.37 -2.58 16.45
CA GLU A 20 -0.84 -2.15 17.73
C GLU A 20 0.66 -2.40 17.82
N SER A 21 1.17 -3.44 17.14
CA SER A 21 2.59 -3.77 17.19
C SER A 21 3.47 -2.68 16.58
N TYR A 22 3.03 -1.98 15.54
CA TYR A 22 3.82 -0.96 14.83
C TYR A 22 3.28 0.46 14.96
N TRP A 23 2.02 0.64 15.40
CA TRP A 23 1.42 1.95 15.69
C TRP A 23 1.10 2.19 17.17
N GLY A 24 1.36 1.23 18.06
CA GLY A 24 0.99 1.33 19.47
C GLY A 24 -0.52 1.55 19.63
N GLU A 25 -0.90 2.45 20.53
CA GLU A 25 -2.30 2.78 20.82
C GLU A 25 -3.08 3.36 19.62
N LEU A 26 -2.38 3.88 18.61
CA LEU A 26 -3.02 4.35 17.38
C LEU A 26 -3.37 3.22 16.42
N GLY A 27 -2.80 2.02 16.60
CA GLY A 27 -3.02 0.86 15.74
C GLY A 27 -4.50 0.61 15.43
N PRO A 28 -5.38 0.43 16.43
CA PRO A 28 -6.79 0.14 16.20
C PRO A 28 -7.54 1.29 15.52
N GLN A 29 -7.01 2.51 15.57
CA GLN A 29 -7.58 3.67 14.88
C GLN A 29 -7.16 3.72 13.40
N VAL A 30 -5.94 3.24 13.09
CA VAL A 30 -5.41 3.18 11.72
C VAL A 30 -5.95 1.94 10.99
N LEU A 31 -5.94 0.78 11.65
CA LEU A 31 -6.42 -0.50 11.14
C LEU A 31 -7.22 -1.23 12.24
N PRO A 32 -8.54 -0.99 12.32
CA PRO A 32 -9.40 -1.62 13.33
C PRO A 32 -9.37 -3.15 13.26
N SER A 33 -9.13 -3.81 14.39
CA SER A 33 -9.14 -5.27 14.51
C SER A 33 -10.51 -5.89 14.25
N SER A 34 -11.59 -5.11 14.37
CA SER A 34 -12.96 -5.51 14.00
C SER A 34 -13.20 -5.56 12.50
N ALA A 35 -12.33 -4.97 11.67
CA ALA A 35 -12.47 -4.98 10.23
C ALA A 35 -11.91 -6.26 9.61
N THR A 36 -12.58 -6.76 8.58
CA THR A 36 -12.04 -7.81 7.71
C THR A 36 -11.27 -7.19 6.54
N TYR A 37 -10.06 -7.68 6.32
CA TYR A 37 -9.17 -7.17 5.27
C TYR A 37 -9.02 -8.18 4.14
N LYS A 38 -9.26 -7.72 2.92
CA LYS A 38 -9.04 -8.45 1.67
C LYS A 38 -7.93 -7.77 0.89
N PHE A 39 -7.14 -8.52 0.12
CA PHE A 39 -6.03 -7.95 -0.64
C PHE A 39 -6.10 -8.33 -2.11
N VAL A 40 -5.66 -7.41 -2.96
CA VAL A 40 -5.40 -7.63 -4.38
C VAL A 40 -4.04 -7.03 -4.71
N LYS A 41 -3.15 -7.85 -5.30
CA LYS A 41 -1.87 -7.38 -5.82
C LYS A 41 -2.05 -6.77 -7.21
N PRO A 42 -1.84 -5.45 -7.38
CA PRO A 42 -1.92 -4.82 -8.69
C PRO A 42 -0.72 -5.19 -9.57
N PRO A 43 -0.86 -5.13 -10.90
CA PRO A 43 0.29 -5.18 -11.80
C PRO A 43 1.23 -4.00 -11.51
N VAL A 44 2.54 -4.25 -11.56
CA VAL A 44 3.58 -3.23 -11.34
C VAL A 44 4.39 -3.08 -12.61
N SER A 45 4.31 -1.93 -13.26
CA SER A 45 5.11 -1.61 -14.46
C SER A 45 6.32 -0.72 -14.18
N LEU A 46 6.48 -0.26 -12.93
CA LEU A 46 7.61 0.58 -12.50
C LEU A 46 8.90 -0.22 -12.36
N ALA A 47 10.05 0.47 -12.39
CA ALA A 47 11.35 -0.11 -12.04
C ALA A 47 11.71 -1.35 -12.87
N GLY A 48 11.40 -1.34 -14.18
CA GLY A 48 11.71 -2.44 -15.10
C GLY A 48 10.89 -3.71 -14.83
N ALA A 49 9.80 -3.62 -14.06
CA ALA A 49 8.91 -4.75 -13.79
C ALA A 49 7.87 -4.99 -14.89
N SER A 50 7.74 -4.07 -15.86
CA SER A 50 6.85 -4.23 -17.01
C SER A 50 7.29 -5.41 -17.89
N ARG A 51 6.36 -6.31 -18.20
CA ARG A 51 6.51 -7.28 -19.28
C ARG A 51 6.07 -6.65 -20.59
N GLU A 52 6.62 -7.10 -21.72
CA GLU A 52 6.26 -6.57 -23.05
C GLU A 52 4.75 -6.68 -23.36
N GLN A 53 4.05 -7.61 -22.73
CA GLN A 53 2.60 -7.78 -22.84
C GLN A 53 1.75 -6.90 -21.90
N ASP A 54 2.36 -6.09 -21.02
CA ASP A 54 1.64 -5.25 -20.06
C ASP A 54 1.17 -3.94 -20.69
N VAL A 55 0.30 -4.05 -21.71
CA VAL A 55 -0.36 -2.90 -22.29
C VAL A 55 -1.32 -2.31 -21.25
N TRP A 56 -1.21 -1.02 -21.00
CA TRP A 56 -1.91 -0.32 -19.91
C TRP A 56 -3.42 -0.64 -19.79
N PRO A 57 -4.21 -0.71 -20.89
CA PRO A 57 -5.63 -1.09 -20.79
C PRO A 57 -5.84 -2.53 -20.32
N ALA A 58 -4.99 -3.47 -20.73
CA ALA A 58 -5.07 -4.87 -20.32
C ALA A 58 -4.74 -5.03 -18.84
N ALA A 59 -3.75 -4.28 -18.34
CA ALA A 59 -3.39 -4.25 -16.92
C ALA A 59 -4.55 -3.71 -16.06
N LEU A 60 -5.22 -2.63 -16.51
CA LEU A 60 -6.42 -2.11 -15.84
C LEU A 60 -7.55 -3.14 -15.85
N ALA A 61 -7.87 -3.72 -17.00
CA ALA A 61 -8.95 -4.69 -17.13
C ALA A 61 -8.71 -5.93 -16.26
N ARG A 62 -7.46 -6.40 -16.14
CA ARG A 62 -7.09 -7.46 -15.21
C ARG A 62 -7.32 -7.04 -13.76
N LEU A 63 -6.83 -5.86 -13.37
CA LEU A 63 -6.98 -5.37 -12.00
C LEU A 63 -8.46 -5.19 -11.61
N VAL A 64 -9.30 -4.72 -12.52
CA VAL A 64 -10.75 -4.64 -12.32
C VAL A 64 -11.35 -6.01 -12.05
N ARG A 65 -11.04 -7.02 -12.90
CA ARG A 65 -11.54 -8.39 -12.68
C ARG A 65 -11.07 -8.97 -11.36
N ASP A 66 -9.81 -8.76 -10.98
CA ASP A 66 -9.27 -9.25 -9.72
C ASP A 66 -10.00 -8.62 -8.52
N VAL A 67 -10.35 -7.33 -8.60
CA VAL A 67 -11.14 -6.63 -7.58
C VAL A 67 -12.59 -7.11 -7.53
N GLU A 68 -13.23 -7.35 -8.67
CA GLU A 68 -14.60 -7.88 -8.72
C GLU A 68 -14.68 -9.30 -8.15
N ALA A 69 -13.69 -10.15 -8.43
CA ALA A 69 -13.61 -11.51 -7.95
C ALA A 69 -13.48 -11.63 -6.42
N VAL A 70 -13.04 -10.57 -5.74
CA VAL A 70 -12.93 -10.52 -4.27
C VAL A 70 -14.30 -10.52 -3.58
N GLY A 71 -15.36 -10.15 -4.31
CA GLY A 71 -16.71 -10.00 -3.79
C GLY A 71 -16.85 -8.76 -2.90
N ASP A 72 -17.70 -8.86 -1.87
CA ASP A 72 -18.18 -7.71 -1.10
C ASP A 72 -17.09 -7.00 -0.24
N PHE A 73 -17.11 -5.66 -0.18
CA PHE A 73 -16.27 -4.83 0.70
C PHE A 73 -16.87 -3.43 0.90
N ASP A 74 -16.74 -2.85 2.09
CA ASP A 74 -17.33 -1.52 2.38
C ASP A 74 -16.53 -0.37 1.75
N ILE A 75 -15.21 -0.43 1.88
CA ILE A 75 -14.27 0.57 1.36
C ILE A 75 -13.05 -0.11 0.73
N ALA A 76 -12.40 0.58 -0.22
CA ALA A 76 -11.13 0.17 -0.81
C ALA A 76 -10.03 1.21 -0.57
N LEU A 77 -8.84 0.75 -0.16
CA LEU A 77 -7.62 1.55 -0.02
C LEU A 77 -6.65 1.18 -1.14
N LEU A 78 -6.28 2.15 -1.97
CA LEU A 78 -5.62 1.91 -3.25
C LEU A 78 -4.22 2.52 -3.29
N SER A 79 -3.27 1.69 -3.73
CA SER A 79 -1.91 2.05 -4.14
C SER A 79 -1.52 1.17 -5.32
N CYS A 80 -1.83 1.64 -6.53
CA CYS A 80 -1.52 0.92 -7.78
C CYS A 80 -1.04 1.88 -8.88
N GLY A 81 -0.31 2.93 -8.48
CA GLY A 81 0.26 3.92 -9.38
C GLY A 81 -0.80 4.55 -10.28
N GLY A 82 -0.48 4.74 -11.56
CA GLY A 82 -1.39 5.38 -12.52
C GLY A 82 -2.71 4.62 -12.75
N LEU A 83 -2.82 3.34 -12.35
CA LEU A 83 -4.09 2.60 -12.43
C LEU A 83 -5.07 3.00 -11.32
N GLY A 84 -4.59 3.64 -10.25
CA GLY A 84 -5.37 3.89 -9.04
C GLY A 84 -6.58 4.78 -9.22
N MET A 85 -6.46 5.85 -10.00
CA MET A 85 -7.60 6.74 -10.28
C MET A 85 -8.66 6.05 -11.14
N LEU A 86 -8.24 5.29 -12.14
CA LEU A 86 -9.16 4.55 -13.04
C LEU A 86 -9.88 3.44 -12.27
N LEU A 87 -9.16 2.72 -11.42
CA LEU A 87 -9.76 1.71 -10.54
C LEU A 87 -10.71 2.33 -9.52
N ALA A 88 -10.36 3.47 -8.91
CA ALA A 88 -11.25 4.18 -7.99
C ALA A 88 -12.56 4.60 -8.67
N ALA A 89 -12.48 5.12 -9.90
CA ALA A 89 -13.64 5.45 -10.70
C ALA A 89 -14.52 4.22 -10.95
N HIS A 90 -13.92 3.08 -11.33
CA HIS A 90 -14.65 1.82 -11.52
C HIS A 90 -15.38 1.36 -10.26
N ILE A 91 -14.67 1.31 -9.12
CA ILE A 91 -15.23 0.90 -7.82
C ILE A 91 -16.41 1.79 -7.43
N HIS A 92 -16.28 3.11 -7.61
CA HIS A 92 -17.35 4.04 -7.29
C HIS A 92 -18.55 3.92 -8.23
N GLN A 93 -18.31 3.88 -9.54
CA GLN A 93 -19.37 3.94 -10.54
C GLN A 93 -20.09 2.61 -10.72
N HIS A 94 -19.39 1.48 -10.65
CA HIS A 94 -19.93 0.17 -10.97
C HIS A 94 -20.18 -0.70 -9.73
N LEU A 95 -19.26 -0.68 -8.75
CA LEU A 95 -19.42 -1.48 -7.53
C LEU A 95 -20.18 -0.73 -6.42
N LYS A 96 -20.41 0.57 -6.62
CA LYS A 96 -21.10 1.47 -5.67
C LYS A 96 -20.44 1.49 -4.29
N ARG A 97 -19.11 1.39 -4.24
CA ARG A 97 -18.31 1.45 -3.00
C ARG A 97 -17.43 2.69 -2.95
N THR A 98 -16.95 3.02 -1.75
CA THR A 98 -16.01 4.11 -1.55
C THR A 98 -14.58 3.61 -1.79
N ALA A 99 -13.80 4.37 -2.56
CA ALA A 99 -12.41 4.07 -2.84
C ALA A 99 -11.51 5.27 -2.51
N PHE A 100 -10.46 5.03 -1.74
CA PHE A 100 -9.45 6.02 -1.38
C PHE A 100 -8.14 5.68 -2.09
N TYR A 101 -7.73 6.52 -3.03
CA TYR A 101 -6.38 6.45 -3.55
C TYR A 101 -5.43 7.18 -2.61
N ILE A 102 -4.66 6.40 -1.86
CA ILE A 102 -3.68 6.88 -0.89
C ILE A 102 -2.28 6.93 -1.52
N GLY A 103 -2.07 6.13 -2.57
CA GLY A 103 -0.76 5.99 -3.20
C GLY A 103 0.25 5.35 -2.25
N GLY A 104 1.53 5.62 -2.46
CA GLY A 104 2.57 4.89 -1.74
C GLY A 104 2.71 5.21 -0.26
N ALA A 105 1.94 6.16 0.30
CA ALA A 105 1.85 6.34 1.76
C ALA A 105 1.06 5.20 2.43
N LEU A 106 0.23 4.46 1.68
CA LEU A 106 -0.58 3.36 2.20
C LEU A 106 0.27 2.28 2.89
N GLN A 107 1.52 2.07 2.44
CA GLN A 107 2.44 1.13 3.07
C GLN A 107 2.71 1.42 4.55
N LEU A 108 2.65 2.71 4.95
CA LEU A 108 2.89 3.14 6.32
C LEU A 108 1.78 2.65 7.26
N PHE A 109 0.55 2.48 6.76
CA PHE A 109 -0.58 2.00 7.57
C PHE A 109 -0.33 0.58 8.08
N PHE A 110 0.54 -0.17 7.41
CA PHE A 110 0.92 -1.54 7.76
C PHE A 110 2.33 -1.63 8.35
N GLY A 111 2.90 -0.51 8.82
CA GLY A 111 4.26 -0.52 9.41
C GLY A 111 5.36 -0.85 8.40
N VAL A 112 5.12 -0.63 7.10
CA VAL A 112 6.11 -0.90 6.05
C VAL A 112 6.84 0.39 5.69
N MET A 113 8.11 0.46 6.05
CA MET A 113 8.97 1.61 5.81
C MET A 113 9.58 1.55 4.40
N GLY A 114 9.74 2.72 3.79
CA GLY A 114 10.38 2.92 2.48
C GLY A 114 11.37 4.07 2.58
N THR A 115 12.32 4.14 1.64
CA THR A 115 13.42 5.12 1.71
C THR A 115 12.93 6.58 1.75
N ARG A 116 11.84 6.92 1.05
CA ARG A 116 11.26 8.28 1.06
C ARG A 116 10.91 8.76 2.47
N TRP A 117 10.43 7.85 3.30
CA TRP A 117 9.86 8.17 4.60
C TRP A 117 10.91 8.26 5.71
N MET A 118 12.17 7.87 5.43
CA MET A 118 13.27 7.93 6.40
C MET A 118 13.93 9.30 6.51
N ASP A 119 13.65 10.22 5.59
CA ASP A 119 14.19 11.58 5.67
C ASP A 119 13.39 12.44 6.65
N LEU A 120 13.64 12.22 7.95
CA LEU A 120 12.99 12.91 9.06
C LEU A 120 13.39 14.39 9.19
N THR A 121 14.30 14.87 8.34
CA THR A 121 14.73 16.28 8.33
C THR A 121 13.76 17.17 7.56
N LYS A 122 13.01 16.58 6.63
CA LYS A 122 11.95 17.24 5.87
C LYS A 122 10.69 17.28 6.72
N ASP A 123 10.37 18.43 7.29
CA ASP A 123 9.13 18.66 8.06
C ASP A 123 9.02 17.93 9.41
N LYS A 124 9.75 18.47 10.41
CA LYS A 124 9.74 17.98 11.80
C LYS A 124 8.37 18.11 12.50
N ALA A 125 7.51 19.02 12.05
CA ALA A 125 6.23 19.30 12.68
C ALA A 125 5.05 18.55 12.02
N GLY A 126 5.13 18.24 10.73
CA GLY A 126 4.09 17.52 10.01
C GLY A 126 4.34 16.02 9.89
N VAL A 127 3.97 15.46 8.73
CA VAL A 127 3.78 14.01 8.54
C VAL A 127 5.07 13.23 8.76
N TYR A 128 6.21 13.73 8.29
CA TYR A 128 7.51 13.08 8.47
C TYR A 128 7.97 13.12 9.93
N GLY A 129 7.71 14.21 10.66
CA GLY A 129 7.96 14.28 12.10
C GLY A 129 7.12 13.27 12.90
N ALA A 130 5.84 13.11 12.56
CA ALA A 130 4.97 12.11 13.19
C ALA A 130 5.41 10.67 12.87
N LEU A 131 5.78 10.40 11.61
CA LEU A 131 6.36 9.13 11.19
C LEU A 131 7.67 8.84 11.91
N GLY A 132 8.53 9.85 12.05
CA GLY A 132 9.79 9.75 12.78
C GLY A 132 9.59 9.36 14.24
N ARG A 133 8.60 9.95 14.92
CA ARG A 133 8.25 9.58 16.31
C ARG A 133 7.75 8.15 16.39
N SER A 134 6.78 7.76 15.56
CA SER A 134 6.24 6.39 15.57
C SER A 134 7.32 5.36 15.24
N TYR A 135 8.12 5.63 14.20
CA TYR A 135 9.24 4.79 13.80
C TYR A 135 10.32 4.71 14.89
N ALA A 136 10.61 5.80 15.60
CA ALA A 136 11.55 5.77 16.72
C ALA A 136 11.02 4.93 17.89
N SER A 137 9.74 5.10 18.26
CA SER A 137 9.10 4.39 19.37
C SER A 137 8.88 2.89 19.11
N HIS A 138 8.63 2.50 17.86
CA HIS A 138 8.29 1.12 17.50
C HIS A 138 9.23 0.53 16.44
N ARG A 139 10.46 1.04 16.32
CA ARG A 139 11.40 0.72 15.22
C ARG A 139 11.53 -0.76 14.92
N ALA A 140 11.63 -1.57 15.97
CA ALA A 140 11.79 -3.03 15.87
C ALA A 140 10.59 -3.73 15.21
N ASN A 141 9.42 -3.08 15.21
CA ASN A 141 8.18 -3.63 14.68
C ASN A 141 7.85 -3.13 13.28
N TRP A 142 8.48 -2.05 12.82
CA TRP A 142 8.41 -1.65 11.41
C TRP A 142 9.28 -2.57 10.55
N THR A 143 8.88 -2.78 9.30
CA THR A 143 9.60 -3.64 8.36
C THR A 143 9.85 -2.96 7.02
N ARG A 144 10.63 -3.61 6.15
CA ARG A 144 10.76 -3.26 4.74
C ARG A 144 9.96 -4.25 3.90
N PRO A 145 9.55 -3.87 2.67
CA PRO A 145 8.92 -4.83 1.76
C PRO A 145 9.83 -6.05 1.57
N LYS A 146 9.22 -7.23 1.44
CA LYS A 146 9.94 -8.47 1.13
C LYS A 146 10.76 -8.32 -0.15
N ALA A 147 11.89 -9.02 -0.24
CA ALA A 147 12.75 -8.99 -1.41
C ALA A 147 12.02 -9.38 -2.71
N ALA A 148 11.09 -10.34 -2.63
CA ALA A 148 10.24 -10.75 -3.76
C ALA A 148 9.25 -9.68 -4.23
N GLU A 149 8.99 -8.65 -3.40
CA GLU A 149 8.12 -7.51 -3.70
C GLU A 149 8.94 -6.27 -4.12
N ARG A 150 10.26 -6.42 -4.21
CA ARG A 150 11.19 -5.39 -4.70
C ARG A 150 11.59 -5.67 -6.15
N PRO A 151 11.22 -4.80 -7.11
CA PRO A 151 11.67 -4.93 -8.49
C PRO A 151 13.18 -4.69 -8.61
N LYS A 152 13.79 -5.29 -9.63
CA LYS A 152 15.24 -5.25 -9.86
C LYS A 152 15.79 -3.82 -9.89
N ASP A 153 15.10 -2.92 -10.58
CA ASP A 153 15.54 -1.53 -10.75
C ASP A 153 14.85 -0.56 -9.78
N ALA A 154 14.42 -1.02 -8.60
CA ALA A 154 13.73 -0.20 -7.60
C ALA A 154 14.47 1.11 -7.30
N ASN A 155 15.80 1.10 -7.29
CA ASN A 155 16.63 2.27 -7.02
C ASN A 155 16.49 3.38 -8.09
N LYS A 156 16.05 3.05 -9.31
CA LYS A 156 15.76 4.03 -10.36
C LYS A 156 14.46 4.82 -10.09
N VAL A 157 13.60 4.32 -9.20
CA VAL A 157 12.39 5.01 -8.76
C VAL A 157 12.71 5.79 -7.50
N GLU A 158 13.13 7.04 -7.69
CA GLU A 158 13.40 7.99 -6.61
C GLU A 158 14.31 7.41 -5.51
N ASN A 159 15.42 6.78 -5.91
CA ASN A 159 16.36 6.12 -5.01
C ASN A 159 15.74 5.03 -4.13
N GLY A 160 14.80 4.25 -4.69
CA GLY A 160 14.10 3.19 -3.95
C GLY A 160 13.06 3.74 -3.00
N ALA A 161 12.36 4.82 -3.36
CA ALA A 161 11.51 5.57 -2.45
C ALA A 161 10.50 4.75 -1.63
N TYR A 162 9.94 3.68 -2.21
CA TYR A 162 8.95 2.80 -1.55
C TYR A 162 9.57 1.55 -0.90
N TRP A 163 10.82 1.24 -1.23
CA TRP A 163 11.55 0.06 -0.78
C TRP A 163 12.61 0.38 0.26
#